data_AF-A0A6I9NM88-F1
#
_entry.id   AF-A0A6I9NM88-F1
#
_cell.length_a   1.000
_cell.length_b   1.000
_cell.length_c   1.000
_cell.angle_alpha   90.00
_cell.angle_beta   90.00
_cell.angle_gamma   90.00
#
_symmetry.space_group_name_H-M   'P 1'
#
loop_
_entity.id
_entity.type
_entity.pdbx_description
1 polymer ?
#
loop_
_entity_poly.entity_id
_entity_poly.type
_entity_poly.pdbx_seq_one_letter_code
_entity_poly.pdbx_strand_id
1 'polypeptide(L)'
;MTKASPEPFLTPKNNISEEDFKWWRGIQTDRRDFNVYKKTAEKVFQMFPRSIDMPKPSPNRCRTCAAVGNSGNLNGSHYGPLIDLHDTVIRINGGPTKGYERDVGNKTTHRVMYPMTATNLDNSTHLVMFPFKIQDLEWLIDAFTA
;
A
#
# COMPACT_ATOMS: atom_id res chain seq x y z
N MET A 1 -1.89 -26.44 -14.96
CA MET A 1 -2.82 -25.81 -14.01
C MET A 1 -2.22 -24.48 -13.58
N THR A 2 -2.67 -23.36 -14.16
CA THR A 2 -2.26 -22.03 -13.71
C THR A 2 -2.93 -21.80 -12.35
N LYS A 3 -2.15 -21.88 -11.26
CA LYS A 3 -2.63 -21.39 -9.96
C LYS A 3 -2.98 -19.91 -10.13
N ALA A 4 -4.16 -19.51 -9.68
CA ALA A 4 -4.54 -18.10 -9.67
C ALA A 4 -3.49 -17.30 -8.87
N SER A 5 -3.23 -16.07 -9.30
CA SER A 5 -2.34 -15.16 -8.57
C SER A 5 -2.87 -14.93 -7.16
N PRO A 6 -1.98 -14.73 -6.16
CA PRO A 6 -2.41 -14.37 -4.82
C PRO A 6 -3.16 -13.03 -4.84
N GLU A 7 -4.20 -12.93 -4.01
CA GLU A 7 -4.93 -11.69 -3.80
C GLU A 7 -4.03 -10.72 -3.00
N PRO A 8 -3.71 -9.52 -3.53
CA PRO A 8 -2.66 -8.67 -2.96
C PRO A 8 -3.10 -7.86 -1.74
N PHE A 9 -4.40 -7.81 -1.45
CA PHE A 9 -4.95 -6.99 -0.37
C PHE A 9 -5.69 -7.83 0.66
N LEU A 10 -5.55 -7.41 1.93
CA LEU A 10 -6.24 -8.04 3.03
C LEU A 10 -7.72 -7.61 3.06
N THR A 11 -8.58 -8.59 3.27
CA THR A 11 -10.03 -8.47 3.42
C THR A 11 -10.48 -9.36 4.59
N PRO A 12 -11.67 -9.15 5.15
CA PRO A 12 -12.21 -10.03 6.19
C PRO A 12 -12.39 -11.48 5.76
N LYS A 13 -12.37 -11.78 4.46
CA LYS A 13 -12.49 -13.13 3.92
C LYS A 13 -11.16 -13.88 3.85
N ASN A 14 -10.03 -13.18 4.01
CA ASN A 14 -8.73 -13.83 3.99
C ASN A 14 -8.55 -14.69 5.23
N ASN A 15 -8.39 -16.00 5.02
CA ASN A 15 -8.10 -16.96 6.08
C ASN A 15 -6.58 -17.14 6.20
N ILE A 16 -5.92 -16.24 6.93
CA ILE A 16 -4.47 -16.37 7.19
C ILE A 16 -4.24 -17.59 8.08
N SER A 17 -3.26 -18.42 7.72
CA SER A 17 -2.88 -19.57 8.54
C SER A 17 -1.98 -19.14 9.72
N GLU A 18 -1.94 -19.94 10.78
CA GLU A 18 -1.02 -19.68 11.89
C GLU A 18 0.46 -19.79 11.45
N GLU A 19 0.74 -20.58 10.41
CA GLU A 19 2.07 -20.69 9.79
C GLU A 19 2.48 -19.40 9.08
N ASP A 20 1.60 -18.84 8.24
CA ASP A 20 1.83 -17.56 7.57
C ASP A 20 2.00 -16.43 8.59
N PHE A 21 1.20 -16.45 9.66
CA PHE A 21 1.35 -15.51 10.77
C PHE A 21 2.71 -15.67 11.48
N LYS A 22 3.16 -16.90 11.75
CA LYS A 22 4.47 -17.16 12.38
C LYS A 22 5.61 -16.64 11.51
N TRP A 23 5.53 -16.84 10.19
CA TRP A 23 6.49 -16.29 9.24
C TRP A 23 6.50 -14.76 9.27
N TRP A 24 5.32 -14.12 9.14
CA TRP A 24 5.19 -12.67 9.13
C TRP A 24 5.68 -12.03 10.44
N ARG A 25 5.33 -12.65 11.59
CA ARG A 25 5.82 -12.24 12.92
C ARG A 25 7.35 -12.27 13.04
N GLY A 26 8.00 -13.17 12.30
CA GLY A 26 9.45 -13.28 12.23
C GLY A 26 10.15 -12.09 11.55
N ILE A 27 9.44 -11.29 10.73
CA ILE A 27 10.03 -10.20 9.96
C ILE A 27 10.61 -9.10 10.87
N GLN A 28 9.88 -8.70 11.92
CA GLN A 28 10.33 -7.66 12.87
C GLN A 28 10.34 -8.12 14.34
N THR A 29 10.35 -9.43 14.58
CA THR A 29 10.39 -10.03 15.93
C THR A 29 9.32 -9.44 16.87
N ASP A 30 8.05 -9.60 16.50
CA ASP A 30 6.93 -9.30 17.43
C ASP A 30 6.72 -10.51 18.36
N ARG A 31 6.57 -10.28 19.67
CA ARG A 31 6.38 -11.36 20.67
C ARG A 31 4.92 -11.77 20.83
N ARG A 32 3.99 -11.04 20.24
CA ARG A 32 2.55 -11.25 20.40
C ARG A 32 2.07 -12.46 19.60
N ASP A 33 0.95 -13.02 20.03
CA ASP A 33 0.39 -14.24 19.46
C ASP A 33 -0.61 -13.95 18.33
N PHE A 34 -1.10 -15.04 17.74
CA PHE A 34 -2.02 -14.96 16.60
C PHE A 34 -3.41 -14.42 16.98
N ASN A 35 -3.83 -14.59 18.24
CA ASN A 35 -5.11 -14.06 18.71
C ASN A 35 -5.09 -12.54 18.82
N VAL A 36 -3.95 -11.96 19.24
CA VAL A 36 -3.76 -10.51 19.22
C VAL A 36 -3.85 -9.98 17.79
N TYR A 37 -3.17 -10.63 16.83
CA TYR A 37 -3.27 -10.26 15.42
C TYR A 37 -4.72 -10.27 14.92
N LYS A 38 -5.49 -11.34 15.18
CA LYS A 38 -6.88 -11.46 14.75
C LYS A 38 -7.74 -10.32 15.29
N LYS A 39 -7.64 -10.04 16.59
CA LYS A 39 -8.38 -8.93 17.23
C LYS A 39 -8.00 -7.58 16.64
N THR A 40 -6.72 -7.33 16.38
CA THR A 40 -6.26 -6.07 15.79
C THR A 40 -6.73 -5.92 14.35
N ALA A 41 -6.63 -6.98 13.53
CA ALA A 41 -7.13 -6.97 12.15
C ALA A 41 -8.65 -6.76 12.07
N GLU A 42 -9.41 -7.37 12.98
CA GLU A 42 -10.86 -7.13 13.10
C GLU A 42 -11.19 -5.67 13.36
N LYS A 43 -10.44 -4.98 14.25
CA LYS A 43 -10.61 -3.54 14.49
C LYS A 43 -10.33 -2.71 13.25
N VAL A 44 -9.27 -3.03 12.49
CA VAL A 44 -8.99 -2.37 11.21
C VAL A 44 -10.19 -2.50 10.27
N PHE A 45 -10.80 -3.68 10.14
CA PHE A 45 -11.98 -3.89 9.29
C PHE A 45 -13.30 -3.33 9.81
N GLN A 46 -13.32 -2.80 11.05
CA GLN A 46 -14.44 -2.00 11.55
C GLN A 46 -14.34 -0.54 11.11
N MET A 47 -13.12 -0.04 10.85
CA MET A 47 -12.87 1.35 10.47
C MET A 47 -12.72 1.55 8.96
N PHE A 48 -12.09 0.61 8.26
CA PHE A 48 -11.77 0.71 6.85
C PHE A 48 -12.66 -0.17 5.98
N PRO A 49 -12.77 0.11 4.66
CA PRO A 49 -13.61 -0.66 3.75
C PRO A 49 -13.32 -2.16 3.81
N ARG A 50 -14.38 -2.95 4.01
CA ARG A 50 -14.31 -4.42 4.05
C ARG A 50 -14.12 -5.08 2.70
N SER A 51 -14.31 -4.31 1.62
CA SER A 51 -14.12 -4.73 0.24
C SER A 51 -13.40 -3.63 -0.50
N ILE A 52 -12.45 -4.02 -1.33
CA ILE A 52 -11.74 -3.10 -2.21
C ILE A 52 -12.43 -3.16 -3.55
N ASP A 53 -12.99 -2.03 -3.99
CA ASP A 53 -13.56 -1.90 -5.33
C ASP A 53 -12.44 -1.60 -6.33
N MET A 54 -11.54 -2.57 -6.49
CA MET A 54 -10.53 -2.54 -7.55
C MET A 54 -11.10 -3.31 -8.74
N PRO A 55 -11.44 -2.61 -9.82
CA PRO A 55 -12.08 -3.28 -10.94
C PRO A 55 -11.13 -4.31 -11.54
N LYS A 56 -11.64 -5.53 -11.70
CA LYS A 56 -10.87 -6.70 -12.12
C LYS A 56 -10.25 -6.49 -13.50
N PRO A 57 -9.14 -7.20 -13.81
CA PRO A 57 -8.62 -7.25 -15.17
C PRO A 57 -9.74 -7.70 -16.12
N SER A 58 -9.94 -6.97 -17.22
CA SER A 58 -10.89 -7.34 -18.26
C SER A 58 -10.24 -7.17 -19.64
N PRO A 59 -10.58 -8.02 -20.62
CA PRO A 59 -10.02 -7.92 -21.97
C PRO A 59 -10.32 -6.58 -22.66
N ASN A 60 -11.42 -5.94 -22.26
CA ASN A 60 -11.91 -4.70 -22.86
C ASN A 60 -11.37 -3.44 -22.17
N ARG A 61 -10.47 -3.59 -21.19
CA ARG A 61 -9.88 -2.45 -20.48
C ARG A 61 -8.36 -2.59 -20.38
N CYS A 62 -7.66 -1.72 -21.08
CA CYS A 62 -6.23 -1.51 -20.88
C CYS A 62 -6.03 -0.53 -19.72
N ARG A 63 -5.21 -0.91 -18.74
CA ARG A 63 -4.78 -0.02 -17.64
C ARG A 63 -3.27 0.09 -17.69
N THR A 64 -2.79 1.32 -17.74
CA THR A 64 -1.38 1.66 -17.70
C THR A 64 -0.98 2.05 -16.27
N CYS A 65 0.17 1.58 -15.81
CA CYS A 65 0.67 1.83 -14.47
C CYS A 65 2.12 2.33 -14.51
N ALA A 66 2.41 3.43 -13.81
CA ALA A 66 3.77 3.85 -13.49
C ALA A 66 4.08 3.50 -12.03
N ALA A 67 5.14 2.75 -11.79
CA ALA A 67 5.68 2.50 -10.46
C ALA A 67 6.92 3.36 -10.25
N VAL A 68 6.85 4.33 -9.33
CA VAL A 68 7.89 5.33 -9.13
C VAL A 68 8.57 5.10 -7.78
N GLY A 69 9.84 4.68 -7.84
CA GLY A 69 10.71 4.57 -6.68
C GLY A 69 11.33 5.92 -6.28
N ASN A 70 12.25 5.89 -5.33
CA ASN A 70 12.89 7.09 -4.77
C ASN A 70 14.38 7.20 -5.12
N SER A 71 14.80 6.56 -6.21
CA SER A 71 16.21 6.59 -6.64
C SER A 71 16.60 7.98 -7.12
N GLY A 72 17.82 8.43 -6.75
CA GLY A 72 18.37 9.70 -7.21
C GLY A 72 18.62 9.76 -8.72
N ASN A 73 18.59 8.63 -9.43
CA ASN A 73 18.69 8.60 -10.89
C ASN A 73 17.52 9.31 -11.61
N LEU A 74 16.42 9.57 -10.91
CA LEU A 74 15.31 10.34 -11.45
C LEU A 74 15.64 11.83 -11.54
N ASN A 75 16.58 12.34 -10.74
CA ASN A 75 16.95 13.76 -10.77
C ASN A 75 17.56 14.15 -12.12
N GLY A 76 16.93 15.08 -12.84
CA GLY A 76 17.28 15.48 -14.19
C GLY A 76 16.81 14.52 -15.30
N SER A 77 16.03 13.49 -14.98
CA SER A 77 15.54 12.51 -15.99
C SER A 77 14.44 13.05 -16.90
N HIS A 78 13.70 14.05 -16.43
CA HIS A 78 12.56 14.64 -17.12
C HIS A 78 11.43 13.66 -17.46
N TYR A 79 11.29 12.57 -16.69
CA TYR A 79 10.24 11.57 -16.91
C TYR A 79 8.85 12.01 -16.44
N GLY A 80 8.70 13.16 -15.79
CA GLY A 80 7.45 13.58 -15.16
C GLY A 80 6.21 13.53 -16.07
N PRO A 81 6.25 14.12 -17.28
CA PRO A 81 5.14 14.04 -18.22
C PRO A 81 4.80 12.60 -18.65
N LEU A 82 5.81 11.73 -18.80
CA LEU A 82 5.61 10.33 -19.17
C LEU A 82 5.00 9.53 -18.01
N ILE A 83 5.43 9.79 -16.77
CA ILE A 83 4.88 9.17 -15.57
C ILE A 83 3.39 9.53 -15.44
N ASP A 84 3.07 10.82 -15.54
CA ASP A 84 1.70 11.33 -15.32
C ASP A 84 0.70 10.90 -16.42
N LEU A 85 1.19 10.43 -17.57
CA LEU A 85 0.37 9.87 -18.66
C LEU A 85 -0.32 8.53 -18.26
N HIS A 86 0.20 7.81 -17.27
CA HIS A 86 -0.34 6.52 -16.87
C HIS A 86 -1.64 6.66 -16.08
N ASP A 87 -2.58 5.71 -16.25
CA ASP A 87 -3.86 5.70 -15.52
C ASP A 87 -3.63 5.67 -14.01
N THR A 88 -2.71 4.80 -13.58
CA THR A 88 -2.31 4.61 -12.17
C THR A 88 -0.85 5.03 -11.99
N VAL A 89 -0.58 5.86 -10.98
CA VAL A 89 0.79 6.19 -10.54
C VAL A 89 0.96 5.75 -9.10
N ILE A 90 1.80 4.74 -8.89
CA ILE A 90 2.10 4.14 -7.60
C ILE A 90 3.44 4.71 -7.11
N ARG A 91 3.41 5.37 -5.96
CA ARG A 91 4.62 5.90 -5.29
C ARG A 91 4.86 5.17 -3.98
N ILE A 92 6.09 5.21 -3.47
CA ILE A 92 6.46 4.53 -2.22
C ILE A 92 7.08 5.50 -1.20
N ASN A 93 6.82 5.27 0.09
CA ASN A 93 7.44 5.97 1.21
C ASN A 93 7.31 7.50 1.11
N GLY A 94 8.37 8.24 1.44
CA GLY A 94 8.43 9.71 1.48
C GLY A 94 8.99 10.40 0.22
N GLY A 95 9.01 9.75 -0.95
CA GLY A 95 9.48 10.40 -2.18
C GLY A 95 8.69 11.69 -2.52
N PRO A 96 9.32 12.87 -2.56
CA PRO A 96 8.62 14.13 -2.83
C PRO A 96 8.30 14.27 -4.33
N THR A 97 7.15 14.87 -4.64
CA THR A 97 6.84 15.36 -6.00
C THR A 97 7.08 16.86 -6.11
N LYS A 98 6.74 17.61 -5.05
CA LYS A 98 6.88 19.06 -5.00
C LYS A 98 8.34 19.49 -5.19
N GLY A 99 8.60 20.30 -6.22
CA GLY A 99 9.94 20.74 -6.61
C GLY A 99 10.71 19.75 -7.51
N TYR A 100 10.14 18.59 -7.80
CA TYR A 100 10.71 17.55 -8.65
C TYR A 100 9.77 17.12 -9.78
N GLU A 101 8.67 17.85 -10.01
CA GLU A 101 7.56 17.46 -10.89
C GLU A 101 8.03 17.20 -12.33
N ARG A 102 9.02 17.96 -12.80
CA ARG A 102 9.62 17.76 -14.13
C ARG A 102 10.18 16.35 -14.30
N ASP A 103 10.73 15.78 -13.24
CA ASP A 103 11.44 14.51 -13.25
C ASP A 103 10.56 13.35 -12.81
N VAL A 104 9.73 13.56 -11.79
CA VAL A 104 8.96 12.47 -11.16
C VAL A 104 7.45 12.59 -11.37
N GLY A 105 6.97 13.68 -11.99
CA GLY A 105 5.55 13.95 -12.18
C GLY A 105 4.88 14.46 -10.91
N ASN A 106 3.62 14.87 -11.04
CA ASN A 106 2.81 15.35 -9.91
C ASN A 106 1.64 14.40 -9.57
N LYS A 107 1.25 13.50 -10.49
CA LYS A 107 0.15 12.56 -10.26
C LYS A 107 0.57 11.49 -9.26
N THR A 108 -0.31 11.22 -8.31
CA THR A 108 -0.23 10.06 -7.41
C THR A 108 -1.63 9.50 -7.28
N THR A 109 -1.82 8.20 -7.56
CA THR A 109 -3.13 7.56 -7.35
C THR A 109 -3.09 6.61 -6.16
N HIS A 110 -1.94 5.98 -5.93
CA HIS A 110 -1.70 5.09 -4.80
C HIS A 110 -0.34 5.40 -4.20
N ARG A 111 -0.27 5.38 -2.86
CA ARG A 111 0.99 5.54 -2.15
C ARG A 111 1.19 4.40 -1.16
N VAL A 112 2.26 3.64 -1.37
CA VAL A 112 2.64 2.52 -0.51
C VAL A 112 3.47 3.03 0.64
N MET A 113 3.04 2.83 1.87
CA MET A 113 3.73 3.30 3.07
C MET A 113 3.60 2.31 4.24
N TYR A 114 4.46 2.50 5.22
CA TYR A 114 4.37 1.90 6.55
C TYR A 114 4.66 3.01 7.57
N PRO A 115 4.36 2.84 8.88
CA PRO A 115 4.32 3.96 9.84
C PRO A 115 5.56 4.86 9.84
N MET A 116 6.77 4.28 9.75
CA MET A 116 8.02 5.06 9.79
C MET A 116 8.26 5.92 8.54
N THR A 117 7.58 5.66 7.43
CA THR A 117 7.72 6.41 6.18
C THR A 117 6.44 7.16 5.80
N ALA A 118 5.49 7.25 6.73
CA ALA A 118 4.20 7.88 6.51
C ALA A 118 4.37 9.38 6.20
N THR A 119 3.62 9.85 5.22
CA THR A 119 3.45 11.27 4.89
C THR A 119 1.97 11.57 4.77
N ASN A 120 1.60 12.84 4.92
CA ASN A 120 0.25 13.30 4.61
C ASN A 120 -0.07 13.03 3.14
N LEU A 121 -1.28 12.54 2.89
CA LEU A 121 -1.81 12.27 1.56
C LEU A 121 -2.85 13.33 1.21
N ASP A 122 -2.95 13.66 -0.07
CA ASP A 122 -4.06 14.44 -0.59
C ASP A 122 -5.33 13.57 -0.70
N ASN A 123 -6.49 14.22 -0.86
CA ASN A 123 -7.80 13.55 -0.88
C ASN A 123 -8.03 12.64 -2.09
N SER A 124 -7.15 12.62 -3.10
CA SER A 124 -7.26 11.78 -4.29
C SER A 124 -6.31 10.56 -4.27
N THR A 125 -5.41 10.49 -3.28
CA THR A 125 -4.45 9.41 -3.16
C THR A 125 -4.95 8.29 -2.24
N HIS A 126 -4.97 7.06 -2.76
CA HIS A 126 -5.27 5.87 -1.96
C HIS A 126 -4.02 5.44 -1.17
N LEU A 127 -4.16 5.28 0.14
CA LEU A 127 -3.15 4.66 0.98
C LEU A 127 -3.11 3.15 0.71
N VAL A 128 -1.92 2.62 0.39
CA VAL A 128 -1.64 1.18 0.37
C VAL A 128 -0.69 0.89 1.53
N MET A 129 -1.22 0.41 2.65
CA MET A 129 -0.41 0.18 3.83
C MET A 129 0.29 -1.18 3.79
N PHE A 130 1.57 -1.22 4.15
CA PHE A 130 2.33 -2.45 4.32
C PHE A 130 2.67 -2.69 5.80
N PRO A 131 1.88 -3.50 6.54
CA PRO A 131 2.14 -3.79 7.93
C PRO A 131 3.20 -4.89 8.07
N PHE A 132 4.31 -4.58 8.75
CA PHE A 132 5.39 -5.54 9.03
C PHE A 132 5.29 -6.18 10.42
N LYS A 133 4.44 -5.62 11.29
CA LYS A 133 4.15 -6.10 12.65
C LYS A 133 2.79 -5.62 13.13
N ILE A 134 2.26 -6.19 14.22
CA ILE A 134 0.92 -5.85 14.70
C ILE A 134 0.85 -4.37 15.13
N GLN A 135 1.96 -3.77 15.59
CA GLN A 135 2.01 -2.35 15.97
C GLN A 135 1.73 -1.43 14.78
N ASP A 136 2.02 -1.88 13.56
CA ASP A 136 1.74 -1.07 12.38
C ASP A 136 0.22 -0.99 12.15
N LEU A 137 -0.52 -2.07 12.38
CA LEU A 137 -1.98 -2.07 12.33
C LEU A 137 -2.60 -1.21 13.44
N GLU A 138 -2.02 -1.23 14.65
CA GLU A 138 -2.41 -0.37 15.76
C GLU A 138 -2.18 1.10 15.43
N TRP A 139 -1.01 1.44 14.87
CA TRP A 139 -0.71 2.79 14.39
C TRP A 139 -1.74 3.28 13.36
N LEU A 140 -2.19 2.41 12.45
CA LEU A 140 -3.22 2.77 11.47
C LEU A 140 -4.54 3.11 12.14
N ILE A 141 -4.93 2.36 13.19
CA ILE A 141 -6.13 2.67 13.97
C ILE A 141 -5.95 4.04 14.63
N ASP A 142 -4.85 4.24 15.36
CA ASP A 142 -4.58 5.46 16.10
C ASP A 142 -4.55 6.70 15.21
N ALA A 143 -3.92 6.61 14.03
CA ALA A 143 -3.82 7.70 13.06
C ALA A 143 -5.17 8.19 12.50
N PHE A 144 -6.23 7.37 12.62
CA PHE A 144 -7.57 7.69 12.14
C PHE A 144 -8.62 7.80 13.26
N THR A 145 -8.21 7.65 14.52
CA THR A 145 -9.05 7.91 15.70
C THR A 145 -8.61 9.11 16.54
N ALA A 146 -7.44 9.68 16.24
CA ALA A 146 -6.88 10.84 16.94
C ALA A 146 -7.61 12.16 16.60
#